data_AF-X1JK57-F1
#
_entry.id   AF-X1JK57-F1
#
_cell.length_a   1.000
_cell.length_b   1.000
_cell.length_c   1.000
_cell.angle_alpha   90.00
_cell.angle_beta   90.00
_cell.angle_gamma   90.00
#
_symmetry.space_group_name_H-M   'P 1'
#
loop_
_entity.id
_entity.type
_entity.pdbx_description
1 polymer ?
#
loop_
_entity_poly.entity_id
_entity_poly.type
_entity_poly.pdbx_seq_one_letter_code
_entity_poly.pdbx_strand_id
1 'polypeptide(L)' 'IASEIRQKWQLNSIAICHRIGKLEVGDINLVIAVAATHRQEGFAACQYAIDQFKQRLPTRKKETYQDGSIWLEGE' A
#
# COMPACT_ATOMS: atom_id res chain seq x y z
N ILE A 1 -2.86 7.26 -7.55
CA ILE A 1 -1.55 6.66 -7.19
C ILE A 1 -0.78 6.16 -8.41
N ALA A 2 -1.08 4.98 -9.00
CA ALA A 2 -0.27 4.43 -10.10
C ALA A 2 -0.14 5.37 -11.32
N SER A 3 -1.22 6.06 -11.70
CA SER A 3 -1.18 7.07 -12.77
C SER A 3 -0.26 8.24 -12.44
N GLU A 4 -0.26 8.72 -11.18
CA GLU A 4 0.59 9.83 -10.74
C GLU A 4 2.06 9.43 -10.73
N ILE A 5 2.35 8.20 -10.32
CA ILE A 5 3.70 7.63 -10.33
C ILE A 5 4.24 7.58 -11.76
N ARG A 6 3.44 7.12 -12.74
CA ARG A 6 3.83 7.08 -14.16
C ARG A 6 4.11 8.47 -14.75
N GLN A 7 3.57 9.54 -14.16
CA GLN A 7 3.84 10.92 -14.57
C GLN A 7 5.09 11.51 -13.90
N LYS A 8 5.43 11.05 -12.69
CA LYS A 8 6.54 11.57 -11.89
C LYS A 8 7.88 10.86 -12.14
N TRP A 9 7.87 9.57 -12.47
CA TRP A 9 9.06 8.75 -12.67
C TRP A 9 9.01 7.97 -13.98
N GLN A 10 10.18 7.70 -14.56
CA GLN A 10 10.29 6.95 -15.81
C GLN A 10 10.44 5.45 -15.50
N LEU A 11 9.30 4.82 -15.22
CA LEU A 11 9.22 3.41 -14.84
C LEU A 11 8.82 2.54 -16.05
N ASN A 12 9.32 1.31 -16.08
CA ASN A 12 8.89 0.31 -17.06
C ASN A 12 7.50 -0.22 -16.74
N SER A 13 7.23 -0.49 -15.45
CA SER A 13 5.94 -1.01 -15.00
C SER A 13 5.72 -0.78 -13.51
N ILE A 14 4.45 -0.75 -13.11
CA ILE A 14 4.02 -0.71 -11.71
C ILE A 14 2.72 -1.50 -11.54
N ALA A 15 2.66 -2.32 -10.49
CA ALA A 15 1.48 -3.02 -10.04
C ALA A 15 1.24 -2.76 -8.55
N ILE A 16 -0.02 -2.53 -8.18
CA ILE A 16 -0.45 -2.32 -6.80
C ILE A 16 -1.62 -3.26 -6.54
N CYS A 17 -1.52 -4.11 -5.54
CA CYS A 17 -2.57 -5.02 -5.12
C CYS A 17 -2.81 -4.88 -3.62
N HIS A 18 -4.06 -4.66 -3.24
CA HIS A 18 -4.47 -4.51 -1.85
C HIS A 18 -5.53 -5.57 -1.52
N ARG A 19 -5.32 -6.28 -0.42
CA ARG A 19 -6.24 -7.29 0.09
C ARG A 19 -7.32 -6.63 0.95
N ILE A 20 -8.56 -7.05 0.75
CA ILE A 20 -9.73 -6.60 1.51
C ILE A 20 -10.33 -7.77 2.31
N GLY A 21 -11.15 -7.45 3.33
CA GLY A 21 -11.83 -8.44 4.15
C GLY A 21 -11.04 -8.84 5.39
N LYS A 22 -11.15 -10.10 5.80
CA LYS A 22 -10.46 -10.64 6.98
C LYS A 22 -9.01 -10.96 6.65
N LEU A 23 -8.10 -10.49 7.51
CA LEU A 23 -6.68 -10.83 7.50
C LEU A 23 -6.29 -11.42 8.84
N GLU A 24 -5.51 -12.48 8.82
CA GLU A 24 -4.86 -13.05 10.00
C GLU A 24 -3.50 -12.39 10.23
N VAL A 25 -2.92 -12.56 11.42
CA VAL A 25 -1.59 -12.06 11.72
C VAL A 25 -0.57 -12.72 10.78
N GLY A 26 0.21 -11.89 10.08
CA GLY A 26 1.18 -12.33 9.08
C GLY A 26 0.66 -12.34 7.65
N ASP A 27 -0.64 -12.14 7.42
CA ASP A 27 -1.18 -11.99 6.07
C ASP A 27 -0.64 -10.73 5.37
N ILE A 28 -0.38 -10.87 4.06
CA ILE A 28 0.00 -9.73 3.24
C ILE A 28 -1.23 -8.87 2.96
N ASN A 29 -1.18 -7.63 3.43
CA ASN A 29 -2.22 -6.63 3.19
C ASN A 29 -2.04 -5.90 1.86
N LEU A 30 -0.81 -5.48 1.54
CA LEU A 30 -0.49 -4.64 0.39
C LEU A 30 0.77 -5.17 -0.30
N VAL A 31 0.70 -5.29 -1.63
CA VAL A 31 1.85 -5.57 -2.49
C VAL A 31 1.99 -4.44 -3.50
N ILE A 32 3.20 -3.90 -3.60
CA ILE A 32 3.58 -2.95 -4.64
C ILE A 32 4.82 -3.50 -5.33
N ALA A 33 4.73 -3.65 -6.65
CA ALA A 33 5.84 -4.08 -7.50
C ALA A 33 6.16 -2.97 -8.49
N VAL A 34 7.44 -2.58 -8.56
CA VAL A 34 7.93 -1.50 -9.43
C VAL A 34 9.09 -2.03 -10.27
N ALA A 35 8.98 -1.86 -11.59
CA ALA A 35 10.06 -2.12 -12.53
C ALA A 35 10.58 -0.77 -13.06
N ALA A 36 11.88 -0.53 -12.88
CA ALA A 36 12.54 0.71 -13.26
C ALA A 36 13.93 0.43 -13.84
N THR A 37 14.35 1.23 -14.83
CA THR A 37 15.69 1.18 -15.41
C THR A 37 16.77 1.48 -14.37
N HIS A 38 16.48 2.41 -13.46
CA HIS A 38 17.39 2.82 -12.39
C HIS A 38 16.75 2.61 -11.03
N ARG A 39 17.51 1.96 -10.13
CA ARG A 39 17.03 1.60 -8.78
C ARG A 39 16.51 2.78 -7.97
N GLN A 40 17.09 3.96 -8.13
CA GLN A 40 16.72 5.15 -7.36
C GLN A 40 15.27 5.57 -7.63
N GLU A 41 14.86 5.57 -8.91
CA GLU A 41 13.48 5.85 -9.30
C GLU A 41 12.53 4.77 -8.81
N GLY A 42 12.94 3.49 -8.92
CA GLY A 42 12.16 2.36 -8.43
C GLY A 42 11.85 2.45 -6.94
N PHE A 43 12.86 2.74 -6.12
CA PHE A 43 12.67 2.92 -4.67
C PHE A 43 11.82 4.15 -4.34
N ALA A 44 12.09 5.29 -4.99
CA ALA A 44 11.32 6.52 -4.76
C ALA A 44 9.84 6.35 -5.12
N ALA A 45 9.54 5.70 -6.25
CA ALA A 45 8.18 5.42 -6.68
C ALA A 45 7.46 4.43 -5.75
N CYS A 46 8.15 3.40 -5.26
CA CYS A 46 7.60 2.44 -4.31
C CYS A 46 7.24 3.10 -2.97
N GLN A 47 8.14 3.91 -2.43
CA GLN A 47 7.90 4.68 -1.21
C GLN A 47 6.69 5.61 -1.37
N TYR A 48 6.66 6.38 -2.46
CA TYR A 48 5.54 7.27 -2.76
C TYR A 48 4.20 6.51 -2.88
N ALA A 49 4.21 5.32 -3.49
CA ALA A 49 3.01 4.49 -3.60
C ALA A 49 2.45 4.10 -2.22
N ILE A 50 3.31 3.67 -1.29
CA ILE A 50 2.92 3.31 0.09
C ILE A 50 2.36 4.52 0.82
N ASP A 51 3.05 5.66 0.74
CA ASP A 51 2.66 6.88 1.46
C ASP A 51 1.31 7.40 0.98
N GLN A 52 1.11 7.46 -0.34
CA GLN A 52 -0.17 7.87 -0.91
C GLN A 52 -1.28 6.85 -0.64
N PHE A 53 -0.95 5.55 -0.59
CA PHE A 53 -1.92 4.52 -0.24
C PHE A 53 -2.41 4.72 1.19
N LYS A 54 -1.51 4.91 2.15
CA LYS A 54 -1.86 5.14 3.56
C LYS A 54 -2.61 6.45 3.78
N GLN A 55 -2.17 7.55 3.16
CA GLN A 55 -2.83 8.85 3.29
C GLN A 55 -4.25 8.88 2.73
N ARG A 56 -4.53 8.14 1.66
CA ARG A 56 -5.81 8.21 0.94
C ARG A 56 -6.78 7.10 1.31
N LEU A 57 -6.31 5.98 1.85
CA LEU A 57 -7.24 4.96 2.32
C LEU A 57 -7.87 5.39 3.64
N PRO A 58 -9.20 5.28 3.77
CA PRO A 58 -9.83 5.28 5.08
C PRO A 58 -9.41 3.96 5.76
N THR A 59 -8.35 4.02 6.56
CA THR A 59 -7.82 2.93 7.37
C THR A 59 -8.71 2.66 8.57
N ARG A 60 -10.01 2.46 8.34
CA ARG A 60 -10.89 1.86 9.36
C ARG A 60 -10.70 0.36 9.35
N LYS A 61 -9.76 -0.12 10.17
CA LYS A 61 -9.60 -1.56 10.44
C LYS A 61 -10.32 -1.93 11.73
N LYS A 62 -11.05 -3.03 11.70
CA LYS A 62 -11.58 -3.67 12.91
C LYS A 62 -10.60 -4.75 13.34
N GLU A 63 -10.02 -4.59 14.51
CA GLU A 63 -9.21 -5.64 15.14
C GLU A 63 -10.10 -6.47 16.05
N THR A 64 -9.99 -7.80 15.93
CA THR A 64 -10.76 -8.76 16.72
C THR A 64 -9.80 -9.53 17.62
N TYR A 65 -10.06 -9.43 18.92
CA TYR A 65 -9.34 -10.06 20.00
C TYR A 65 -10.22 -11.14 20.66
N GLN A 66 -9.67 -11.92 21.57
CA GLN A 66 -10.43 -12.96 22.28
C GLN A 66 -11.54 -12.39 23.17
N ASP A 67 -11.38 -11.17 23.65
CA ASP A 67 -12.24 -10.46 24.58
C ASP A 67 -13.15 -9.40 23.91
N GLY A 68 -13.02 -9.18 22.60
CA GLY A 68 -13.85 -8.20 21.90
C GLY A 68 -13.32 -7.75 20.55
N SER A 69 -13.82 -6.63 20.04
CA SER A 69 -13.29 -6.01 18.83
C SER A 69 -13.29 -4.50 18.93
N ILE A 70 -12.23 -3.88 18.42
CA ILE A 70 -12.05 -2.44 18.41
C ILE A 70 -11.94 -1.96 16.96
N TRP A 71 -12.52 -0.79 16.69
CA TRP A 71 -12.28 -0.08 15.44
C TRP A 71 -11.11 0.86 15.65
N LEU A 72 -10.09 0.74 14.81
CA LEU A 72 -8.99 1.69 14.76
C LEU A 72 -9.18 2.61 13.56
N GLU A 73 -8.96 3.89 13.78
CA GLU A 73 -8.71 4.86 12.71
C GLU A 73 -7.20 4.86 12.46
N GLY A 74 -6.76 4.73 11.22
CA GLY A 74 -5.34 4.82 10.91
C GLY A 74 -4.87 6.25 10.80
N GLU A 75 -3.59 6.45 11.08
CA GLU A 75 -2.86 7.71 10.91
C GLU A 75 -2.60 8.05 9.44
#